data_AF-Q0YSE6-F1
#
_entry.id   AF-Q0YSE6-F1
#
_cell.length_a   1.000
_cell.length_b   1.000
_cell.length_c   1.000
_cell.angle_alpha   90.00
_cell.angle_beta   90.00
_cell.angle_gamma   90.00
#
_symmetry.space_group_name_H-M   'P 1'
#
loop_
_entity.id
_entity.type
_entity.pdbx_description
1 polymer ?
#
loop_
_entity_poly.entity_id
_entity_poly.type
_entity_poly.pdbx_seq_one_letter_code
_entity_poly.pdbx_strand_id
1 'polypeptide(L)' 'MHIKGATSLSSSRFDEQYPDFRKKQPLETPIVVYCADSNCGKARQVAKKLRKNGYRNVRVFSGGLVEWSQAGFPMEG' A
#
# COMPACT_ATOMS: atom_id res chain seq x y z
N MET A 1 7.33 10.69 6.58
CA MET A 1 6.07 11.19 6.01
C MET A 1 5.42 10.13 5.14
N HIS A 2 4.13 9.93 5.33
CA HIS A 2 3.26 9.03 4.59
C HIS A 2 1.84 9.58 4.56
N ILE A 3 0.96 9.00 3.75
CA ILE A 3 -0.47 9.33 3.77
C ILE A 3 -1.02 9.09 5.19
N LYS A 4 -1.80 10.04 5.70
CA LYS A 4 -2.43 9.93 7.02
C LYS A 4 -3.32 8.67 7.11
N GLY A 5 -3.13 7.86 8.15
CA GLY A 5 -3.79 6.57 8.38
C GLY A 5 -3.17 5.38 7.63
N ALA A 6 -2.09 5.56 6.87
CA ALA A 6 -1.50 4.47 6.11
C ALA A 6 -0.75 3.47 7.00
N THR A 7 -0.95 2.17 6.75
CA THR A 7 -0.14 1.11 7.36
C THR A 7 1.05 0.76 6.47
N SER A 8 2.24 0.65 7.06
CA SER A 8 3.45 0.26 6.33
C SER A 8 3.44 -1.22 5.98
N LEU A 9 3.50 -1.53 4.69
CA LEU A 9 3.74 -2.87 4.14
C LEU A 9 4.69 -2.75 2.95
N SER A 10 5.97 -2.97 3.20
CA SER A 10 7.05 -2.79 2.22
C SER A 10 7.21 -4.02 1.33
N SER A 11 7.67 -3.82 0.08
CA SER A 11 7.94 -4.95 -0.82
C SER A 11 9.09 -5.83 -0.32
N SER A 12 10.10 -5.24 0.32
CA SER A 12 11.31 -5.91 0.81
C SER A 12 11.08 -6.71 2.08
N ARG A 13 10.22 -6.23 3.00
CA ARG A 13 9.88 -6.94 4.26
C ARG A 13 8.47 -7.52 4.22
N PHE A 14 7.93 -7.78 3.04
CA PHE A 14 6.55 -8.22 2.90
C PHE A 14 6.30 -9.49 3.72
N ASP A 15 7.17 -10.49 3.63
CA ASP A 15 6.94 -11.79 4.26
C ASP A 15 7.02 -11.72 5.80
N GLU A 16 7.79 -10.76 6.33
CA GLU A 16 7.86 -10.44 7.77
C GLU A 16 6.61 -9.69 8.26
N GLN A 17 6.14 -8.71 7.48
CA GLN A 17 5.05 -7.80 7.87
C GLN A 17 3.65 -8.38 7.56
N TYR A 18 3.57 -9.25 6.57
CA TYR A 18 2.31 -9.79 6.05
C TYR A 18 1.49 -10.58 7.08
N PRO A 19 2.07 -11.43 7.96
CA PRO A 19 1.29 -12.13 8.97
C PRO A 19 0.49 -11.20 9.87
N ASP A 20 1.09 -10.10 10.33
CA ASP A 20 0.39 -9.13 11.19
C ASP A 20 -0.59 -8.26 10.42
N PHE A 21 -0.27 -7.91 9.18
CA PHE A 21 -1.22 -7.26 8.28
C PHE A 21 -2.48 -8.12 8.09
N ARG A 22 -2.31 -9.43 7.81
CA ARG A 22 -3.40 -10.38 7.56
C ARG A 22 -4.28 -10.62 8.79
N LYS A 23 -3.73 -10.58 10.00
CA LYS A 23 -4.54 -10.66 11.24
C LYS A 23 -5.49 -9.47 11.39
N LYS A 24 -5.10 -8.30 10.88
CA LYS A 24 -5.85 -7.04 11.05
C LYS A 24 -6.77 -6.72 9.87
N GLN A 25 -6.50 -7.28 8.70
CA GLN A 25 -7.18 -6.93 7.46
C GLN A 25 -7.86 -8.16 6.85
N PRO A 26 -9.21 -8.28 6.95
CA PRO A 26 -9.98 -9.33 6.26
C PRO A 26 -9.77 -9.31 4.74
N LEU A 27 -9.95 -10.45 4.07
CA LEU A 27 -9.70 -10.60 2.62
C LEU A 27 -10.56 -9.70 1.72
N GLU A 28 -11.75 -9.33 2.19
CA GLU A 28 -12.70 -8.48 1.46
C GLU A 28 -12.41 -6.97 1.65
N THR A 29 -11.43 -6.63 2.50
CA THR A 29 -11.07 -5.23 2.76
C THR A 29 -10.60 -4.55 1.48
N PRO A 30 -11.16 -3.39 1.11
CA PRO A 30 -10.61 -2.56 0.04
C PRO A 30 -9.21 -2.07 0.42
N ILE A 31 -8.21 -2.41 -0.38
CA ILE A 31 -6.81 -2.03 -0.14
C ILE A 31 -6.33 -1.17 -1.31
N VAL A 32 -5.83 0.02 -0.98
CA VAL A 32 -5.08 0.87 -1.92
C VAL A 32 -3.61 0.85 -1.53
N VAL A 33 -2.77 0.41 -2.46
CA VAL A 33 -1.32 0.36 -2.29
C VAL A 33 -0.69 1.51 -3.05
N TYR A 34 0.24 2.22 -2.42
CA TYR A 34 0.98 3.31 -3.04
C TYR A 34 2.48 3.20 -2.72
N CYS A 35 3.30 3.97 -3.45
CA CYS A 35 4.72 4.18 -3.13
C CYS A 35 5.01 5.70 -3.21
N ALA A 36 6.27 6.11 -3.25
CA ALA A 36 6.66 7.50 -3.42
C ALA A 36 6.03 8.13 -4.68
N ASP A 37 6.12 7.46 -5.82
CA ASP A 37 5.69 7.95 -7.12
C ASP A 37 5.40 6.79 -8.10
N SER A 38 5.11 7.16 -9.36
CA SER A 38 4.81 6.25 -10.47
C SER A 38 6.00 5.38 -10.92
N ASN A 39 7.23 5.84 -10.68
CA ASN A 39 8.48 5.18 -11.09
C ASN A 39 8.95 4.12 -10.09
N CYS A 40 8.53 4.20 -8.82
CA CYS A 40 8.97 3.29 -7.77
C CYS A 40 8.72 1.79 -8.05
N GLY A 41 7.59 1.44 -8.67
CA GLY A 41 7.24 0.05 -9.00
C GLY A 41 6.93 -0.89 -7.81
N LYS A 42 7.38 -0.58 -6.59
CA LYS A 42 7.18 -1.41 -5.39
C LYS A 42 5.70 -1.60 -5.02
N ALA A 43 4.88 -0.57 -5.23
CA ALA A 43 3.43 -0.65 -4.99
C ALA A 43 2.77 -1.77 -5.81
N ARG A 44 3.18 -1.94 -7.08
CA ARG A 44 2.70 -3.02 -7.95
C ARG A 44 3.15 -4.40 -7.44
N GLN A 45 4.37 -4.52 -6.91
CA GLN A 45 4.86 -5.78 -6.34
C GLN A 45 4.06 -6.19 -5.11
N VAL A 46 3.83 -5.27 -4.17
CA VAL A 46 3.02 -5.51 -2.97
C VAL A 46 1.59 -5.86 -3.36
N ALA A 47 0.97 -5.12 -4.29
CA ALA A 47 -0.38 -5.43 -4.77
C ALA A 47 -0.48 -6.84 -5.40
N LYS A 48 0.53 -7.26 -6.17
CA LYS A 48 0.61 -8.62 -6.73
C LYS A 48 0.70 -9.67 -5.62
N LYS A 49 1.52 -9.43 -4.59
CA LYS A 49 1.63 -10.35 -3.44
C LYS A 49 0.32 -10.44 -2.65
N LEU A 50 -0.37 -9.33 -2.39
CA LEU A 50 -1.67 -9.33 -1.72
C LEU A 50 -2.73 -10.10 -2.51
N ARG A 51 -2.83 -9.87 -3.83
CA ARG A 51 -3.77 -10.61 -4.69
C ARG A 51 -3.48 -12.12 -4.70
N LYS A 52 -2.21 -12.52 -4.79
CA LYS A 52 -1.80 -13.93 -4.68
C LYS A 52 -2.21 -14.58 -3.35
N ASN A 53 -2.36 -13.78 -2.30
CA ASN A 53 -2.74 -14.22 -0.96
C ASN A 53 -4.26 -14.16 -0.68
N GLY A 54 -5.08 -13.91 -1.71
CA GLY A 54 -6.53 -13.99 -1.64
C GLY A 54 -7.27 -12.66 -1.51
N TYR A 55 -6.57 -11.52 -1.45
CA TYR A 55 -7.24 -10.22 -1.42
C TYR A 55 -7.80 -9.87 -2.79
N ARG A 56 -9.12 -9.62 -2.85
CA ARG A 56 -9.84 -9.43 -4.12
C ARG A 56 -9.91 -7.96 -4.53
N ASN A 57 -10.02 -7.06 -3.56
CA ASN A 57 -10.18 -5.63 -3.81
C ASN A 57 -8.88 -4.85 -3.56
N VAL A 58 -7.87 -5.10 -4.40
CA VAL A 58 -6.57 -4.42 -4.32
C VAL A 58 -6.40 -3.47 -5.49
N ARG A 59 -6.19 -2.18 -5.22
CA ARG A 59 -5.89 -1.13 -6.21
C ARG A 59 -4.50 -0.54 -5.97
N VAL A 60 -3.89 -0.03 -7.02
CA VAL A 60 -2.61 0.68 -6.95
C VAL A 60 -2.88 2.14 -7.21
N PHE A 61 -2.46 3.01 -6.31
CA PHE A 61 -2.44 4.46 -6.55
C PHE A 61 -1.08 4.83 -7.15
N SER A 62 -1.04 4.95 -8.48
CA SER A 62 0.19 5.17 -9.24
C SER A 62 0.82 6.55 -9.04
N GLY A 63 0.02 7.57 -8.69
CA GLY A 63 0.52 8.91 -8.37
C GLY A 63 1.43 8.96 -7.15
N GLY A 64 1.24 8.00 -6.23
CA GLY A 64 2.05 7.87 -5.03
C GLY A 64 1.91 9.05 -4.07
N LEU A 65 2.88 9.13 -3.14
CA LEU A 65 2.94 10.19 -2.15
C LEU A 65 3.15 11.58 -2.78
N VAL A 66 3.83 11.65 -3.93
CA VAL A 66 4.07 12.92 -4.65
C VAL A 66 2.75 13.55 -5.11
N GLU A 67 1.91 12.80 -5.82
CA GLU A 67 0.61 13.31 -6.29
C GLU A 67 -0.32 13.66 -5.12
N TRP A 68 -0.32 12.84 -4.06
CA TRP A 68 -1.08 13.10 -2.83
C TRP A 68 -0.68 14.43 -2.17
N SER A 69 0.63 14.66 -2.04
CA SER A 69 1.19 15.88 -1.46
C SER A 69 0.88 17.11 -2.32
N GLN A 70 1.04 17.00 -3.63
CA GLN A 70 0.73 18.09 -4.58
C GLN A 70 -0.75 18.49 -4.57
N ALA A 71 -1.64 17.55 -4.30
CA ALA A 71 -3.07 17.81 -4.10
C ALA A 71 -3.40 18.48 -2.75
N GLY A 72 -2.41 18.69 -1.88
CA GLY A 72 -2.59 19.33 -0.57
C GLY A 72 -3.30 18.44 0.45
N PHE A 73 -3.31 17.12 0.25
CA PHE A 73 -4.00 16.21 1.16
C PHE A 73 -3.18 15.90 2.43
N PRO A 74 -3.84 15.48 3.53
CA PRO A 74 -3.16 15.25 4.80
C PRO A 74 -2.09 14.16 4.74
N MET A 75 -0.93 14.46 5.32
CA MET A 75 0.18 13.52 5.55
C MET A 75 0.52 13.45 7.03
N GLU A 76 1.16 12.37 7.46
CA GLU A 76 1.66 12.19 8.83
C GLU A 76 3.06 11.57 8.81
N GLY A 77 3.80 11.69 9.91
CA GLY A 77 5.18 11.21 10.04
C GLY A 77 5.61 11.05 11.47
#